data_AF-A0A7J9QF34-F1
#
_entry.id   AF-A0A7J9QF34-F1
#
_cell.length_a   1.000
_cell.length_b   1.000
_cell.length_c   1.000
_cell.angle_alpha   90.00
_cell.angle_beta   90.00
_cell.angle_gamma   90.00
#
_symmetry.space_group_name_H-M   'P 1'
#
loop_
_entity.id
_entity.type
_entity.pdbx_description
1 polymer ?
#
loop_
_entity_poly.entity_id
_entity_poly.type
_entity_poly.pdbx_seq_one_letter_code
_entity_poly.pdbx_strand_id
1 'polypeptide(L)'
;HIHKDCTYVCIEGPRFSTKAESKFYRTTGADIIGMTLVPECQLAREAQICYASISTVTDYDVWAEKPVTAKEVLETLSKNVEGTKKILTELIEKIPKDRSCSCAKALEEAEF
;
A
#
# COMPACT_ATOMS: atom_id res chain seq x y z
N HIS A 1 9.80 11.96 -3.73
CA HIS A 1 9.07 11.84 -5.01
C HIS A 1 7.82 11.02 -4.77
N ILE A 2 6.71 11.34 -5.45
CA ILE A 2 5.46 10.56 -5.37
C ILE A 2 5.30 9.83 -6.70
N HIS A 3 5.25 8.50 -6.64
CA HIS A 3 4.94 7.66 -7.79
C HIS A 3 3.43 7.43 -7.86
N LYS A 4 2.88 7.48 -9.08
CA LYS A 4 1.47 7.22 -9.36
C LYS A 4 1.39 5.91 -10.16
N ASP A 5 0.21 5.30 -10.16
CA ASP A 5 -0.11 4.12 -10.97
C ASP A 5 0.77 2.89 -10.67
N CYS A 6 1.03 2.67 -9.38
CA CYS A 6 1.80 1.51 -8.91
C CYS A 6 0.88 0.34 -8.52
N THR A 7 1.32 -0.88 -8.83
CA THR A 7 0.67 -2.13 -8.44
C THR A 7 1.29 -2.67 -7.15
N TYR A 8 0.45 -2.85 -6.12
CA TYR A 8 0.86 -3.44 -4.84
C TYR A 8 0.58 -4.95 -4.84
N VAL A 9 1.60 -5.76 -4.54
CA VAL A 9 1.42 -7.18 -4.23
C VAL A 9 1.35 -7.39 -2.72
N CYS A 10 0.25 -8.00 -2.26
CA CYS A 10 0.07 -8.37 -0.86
C CYS A 10 0.45 -9.85 -0.68
N ILE A 11 1.40 -10.12 0.21
CA ILE A 11 1.80 -11.47 0.61
C ILE A 11 1.39 -11.73 2.06
N GLU A 12 1.35 -13.00 2.45
CA GLU A 12 0.95 -13.40 3.81
C GLU A 12 1.94 -12.93 4.90
N GLY A 13 3.24 -13.01 4.64
CA GLY A 13 4.25 -12.85 5.70
C GLY A 13 4.21 -14.00 6.73
N PRO A 14 4.80 -13.84 7.94
CA PRO A 14 5.65 -12.73 8.39
C PRO A 14 7.08 -12.80 7.81
N ARG A 15 7.40 -13.88 7.07
CA ARG A 15 8.68 -13.99 6.36
C ARG A 15 8.73 -13.03 5.17
N PHE A 16 9.91 -12.54 4.87
CA PHE A 16 10.15 -11.89 3.58
C PHE A 16 10.09 -12.89 2.42
N SER A 17 9.90 -12.37 1.22
CA SER A 17 9.91 -13.16 0.00
C SER A 17 11.30 -13.76 -0.24
N THR A 18 11.33 -14.92 -0.89
CA THR A 18 12.55 -15.47 -1.47
C THR A 18 12.87 -14.75 -2.78
N LYS A 19 14.13 -14.85 -3.25
CA LYS A 19 14.53 -14.31 -4.56
C LYS A 19 13.69 -14.80 -5.72
N ALA A 20 13.19 -16.04 -5.65
CA ALA A 20 12.33 -16.60 -6.70
C ALA A 20 10.94 -15.95 -6.69
N GLU A 21 10.34 -15.76 -5.51
CA GLU A 21 9.04 -15.10 -5.35
C GLU A 21 9.12 -13.63 -5.78
N SER A 22 10.14 -12.89 -5.35
CA SER A 22 10.29 -11.48 -5.74
C SER A 22 10.51 -11.31 -7.26
N LYS A 23 11.17 -12.28 -7.91
CA LYS A 23 11.25 -12.33 -9.38
C LYS A 23 9.89 -12.55 -10.01
N PHE A 24 9.12 -13.51 -9.48
CA PHE A 24 7.78 -13.81 -9.96
C PHE A 24 6.86 -12.59 -9.86
N TYR A 25 6.78 -11.92 -8.71
CA TYR A 25 5.92 -10.74 -8.55
C TYR A 25 6.28 -9.58 -9.48
N ARG A 26 7.57 -9.39 -9.77
CA ARG A 26 7.98 -8.39 -10.74
C ARG A 26 7.53 -8.75 -12.16
N THR A 27 7.57 -10.04 -12.54
CA THR A 27 7.07 -10.48 -13.85
C THR A 27 5.55 -10.36 -13.99
N THR A 28 4.81 -10.32 -12.88
CA THR A 28 3.36 -10.04 -12.89
C THR A 28 3.04 -8.53 -12.95
N GLY A 29 4.05 -7.66 -13.00
CA GLY A 29 3.87 -6.21 -13.06
C GLY A 29 3.67 -5.53 -11.70
N ALA A 30 4.03 -6.19 -10.59
CA ALA A 30 4.00 -5.54 -9.27
C ALA A 30 5.17 -4.56 -9.13
N ASP A 31 4.89 -3.38 -8.57
CA ASP A 31 5.86 -2.31 -8.32
C ASP A 31 6.33 -2.30 -6.86
N ILE A 32 5.42 -2.59 -5.93
CA ILE A 32 5.69 -2.60 -4.49
C ILE A 32 5.08 -3.83 -3.82
N ILE A 33 5.65 -4.24 -2.69
CA ILE A 33 5.24 -5.42 -1.92
C ILE A 33 4.97 -5.05 -0.46
N GLY A 34 4.02 -5.73 0.17
CA GLY A 34 3.85 -5.73 1.62
C GLY A 34 2.80 -6.75 2.07
N MET A 35 2.29 -6.60 3.29
CA MET A 35 1.54 -7.67 3.98
C MET A 35 0.17 -7.26 4.53
N THR A 36 -0.22 -5.99 4.40
CA THR A 36 -1.39 -5.45 5.16
C THR A 36 -2.53 -4.95 4.29
N LEU A 37 -2.32 -4.75 2.99
CA LEU A 37 -3.32 -4.11 2.13
C LEU A 37 -4.57 -4.99 1.93
N VAL A 38 -4.40 -6.31 1.91
CA VAL A 38 -5.48 -7.29 1.79
C VAL A 38 -5.61 -8.02 3.13
N PRO A 39 -6.82 -8.13 3.71
CA PRO A 39 -8.14 -7.78 3.15
C PRO A 39 -8.60 -6.34 3.42
N GLU A 40 -7.76 -5.46 3.98
CA GLU A 40 -8.17 -4.10 4.39
C GLU A 40 -8.88 -3.30 3.29
N CYS A 41 -8.33 -3.30 2.07
CA CYS A 41 -8.93 -2.56 0.95
C CYS A 41 -10.27 -3.14 0.47
N GLN A 42 -10.46 -4.46 0.62
CA GLN A 42 -11.70 -5.16 0.29
C GLN A 42 -12.78 -4.81 1.31
N LEU A 43 -12.45 -4.91 2.60
CA LEU A 43 -13.37 -4.56 3.69
C LEU A 43 -13.77 -3.08 3.65
N ALA A 44 -12.84 -2.17 3.33
CA ALA A 44 -13.15 -0.76 3.17
C ALA A 44 -14.11 -0.51 1.98
N ARG A 45 -13.97 -1.27 0.90
CA ARG A 45 -14.87 -1.20 -0.25
C ARG A 45 -16.26 -1.72 0.09
N GLU A 46 -16.37 -2.84 0.80
CA GLU A 46 -17.64 -3.40 1.28
C GLU A 46 -18.33 -2.44 2.27
N ALA A 47 -17.56 -1.76 3.11
CA ALA A 47 -18.07 -0.70 3.99
C ALA A 47 -18.41 0.61 3.26
N GLN A 48 -18.32 0.66 1.92
CA GLN A 48 -18.60 1.84 1.08
C GLN A 48 -17.77 3.08 1.45
N ILE A 49 -16.51 2.87 1.89
CA ILE A 49 -15.54 3.90 2.23
C ILE A 49 -14.68 4.22 1.00
N CYS A 50 -14.45 5.50 0.65
CA CYS A 50 -13.46 5.84 -0.39
C CYS A 50 -12.06 5.59 0.24
N TYR A 51 -11.39 4.50 -0.16
CA TYR A 51 -10.11 4.06 0.39
C TYR A 51 -8.94 4.43 -0.53
N ALA A 52 -7.82 4.88 0.05
CA ALA A 52 -6.56 5.08 -0.64
C ALA A 52 -5.39 4.68 0.27
N SER A 53 -4.38 4.01 -0.28
CA SER A 53 -3.17 3.63 0.45
C SER A 53 -2.02 4.57 0.13
N ILE A 54 -1.33 5.07 1.17
CA ILE A 54 -0.04 5.77 1.03
C ILE A 54 1.03 4.77 1.47
N SER A 55 1.69 4.15 0.49
CA SER A 55 2.77 3.19 0.73
C SER A 55 4.13 3.89 0.68
N THR A 56 4.89 3.82 1.78
CA THR A 56 6.26 4.34 1.85
C THR A 56 7.24 3.21 1.58
N VAL A 57 8.08 3.37 0.55
CA VAL A 57 9.12 2.38 0.22
C VAL A 57 10.19 2.44 1.31
N THR A 58 10.34 1.35 2.06
CA THR A 58 11.33 1.21 3.14
C THR A 58 12.63 0.56 2.70
N ASP A 59 12.54 -0.26 1.65
CA ASP A 59 13.61 -1.12 1.17
C ASP A 59 13.31 -1.62 -0.25
N TYR A 60 14.29 -2.31 -0.85
CA TYR A 60 14.19 -2.92 -2.17
C TYR A 60 14.04 -4.45 -2.08
N ASP A 61 13.51 -4.97 -0.97
CA ASP A 61 13.34 -6.40 -0.70
C ASP A 61 14.67 -7.17 -0.93
N VAL A 62 14.62 -8.37 -1.53
CA VAL A 62 15.79 -9.23 -1.79
C VAL A 62 16.73 -8.75 -2.90
N TRP A 63 16.51 -7.55 -3.44
CA TRP A 63 17.29 -6.98 -4.53
C TRP A 63 18.41 -6.05 -4.06
N ALA A 64 18.41 -5.65 -2.79
CA ALA A 64 19.61 -5.12 -2.17
C ALA A 64 20.66 -6.23 -2.03
N GLU A 65 21.95 -5.89 -2.05
CA GLU A 65 23.04 -6.86 -1.85
C GLU A 65 22.91 -7.66 -0.54
N LYS A 66 22.15 -7.13 0.42
CA LYS A 66 21.84 -7.75 1.71
C LYS A 66 20.33 -7.99 1.85
N PRO A 67 19.91 -9.14 2.40
CA PRO A 67 18.51 -9.37 2.75
C PRO A 67 18.00 -8.32 3.71
N VAL A 68 16.79 -7.81 3.50
CA VAL A 68 16.19 -6.82 4.39
C VAL A 68 15.94 -7.40 5.77
N THR A 69 16.25 -6.64 6.80
CA THR A 69 15.93 -6.97 8.20
C THR A 69 14.80 -6.09 8.72
N ALA A 70 14.01 -6.60 9.67
CA ALA A 70 12.95 -5.82 10.31
C ALA A 70 13.47 -4.52 10.96
N LYS A 71 14.73 -4.50 11.40
CA LYS A 71 15.36 -3.31 11.97
C LYS A 71 15.57 -2.21 10.94
N GLU A 72 16.09 -2.55 9.75
CA GLU A 72 16.30 -1.59 8.66
C GLU A 72 14.97 -0.99 8.18
N VAL A 73 13.93 -1.83 8.10
CA VAL A 73 12.56 -1.38 7.79
C VAL A 73 12.12 -0.32 8.79
N LEU A 74 12.21 -0.59 10.10
CA LEU A 74 11.79 0.34 11.16
C LEU A 74 12.58 1.66 11.17
N GLU A 75 13.88 1.61 10.91
CA GLU A 75 14.72 2.81 10.82
C GLU A 75 14.34 3.69 9.63
N THR A 76 14.11 3.10 8.45
CA THR A 76 13.65 3.85 7.28
C THR A 76 12.23 4.36 7.47
N LEU A 77 11.34 3.56 8.06
CA LEU A 77 9.97 3.99 8.38
C LEU A 77 9.98 5.24 9.25
N SER A 78 10.80 5.25 10.31
CA SER A 78 10.95 6.39 11.21
C SER A 78 11.40 7.66 10.49
N LYS A 79 12.28 7.55 9.49
CA LYS A 79 12.70 8.69 8.64
C LYS A 79 11.58 9.16 7.72
N ASN A 80 10.74 8.25 7.25
CA ASN A 80 9.63 8.55 6.35
C ASN A 80 8.40 9.15 7.06
N VAL A 81 8.26 8.94 8.38
CA VAL A 81 7.12 9.41 9.17
C VAL A 81 6.84 10.91 9.00
N GLU A 82 7.86 11.76 9.05
CA GLU A 82 7.67 13.21 8.92
C GLU A 82 7.17 13.62 7.53
N GLY A 83 7.62 12.93 6.48
CA GLY A 83 7.11 13.11 5.12
C GLY A 83 5.64 12.70 5.00
N THR A 84 5.30 11.52 5.55
CA THR A 84 3.92 11.01 5.55
C THR A 84 2.98 11.93 6.34
N LYS A 85 3.40 12.44 7.50
CA LYS A 85 2.61 13.40 8.30
C LYS A 85 2.27 14.64 7.50
N LYS A 86 3.26 15.25 6.82
CA LYS A 86 3.03 16.41 5.96
C LYS A 86 2.00 16.13 4.87
N ILE A 87 2.15 14.99 4.17
CA ILE A 87 1.21 14.59 3.12
C ILE A 87 -0.20 14.44 3.71
N LEU A 88 -0.34 13.78 4.86
CA LEU A 88 -1.64 13.57 5.51
C LEU A 88 -2.29 14.89 5.91
N THR A 89 -1.54 15.83 6.51
CA THR A 89 -2.07 17.14 6.89
C THR A 89 -2.60 17.90 5.69
N GLU A 90 -1.84 17.98 4.59
CA GLU A 90 -2.28 18.66 3.37
C GLU A 90 -3.44 17.94 2.66
N LEU A 91 -3.48 16.61 2.74
CA LEU A 91 -4.53 15.81 2.11
C LEU A 91 -5.87 16.01 2.81
N ILE A 92 -5.89 15.97 4.15
CA ILE A 92 -7.12 16.12 4.94
C ILE A 92 -7.84 17.43 4.62
N GLU A 93 -7.09 18.53 4.44
CA GLU A 93 -7.67 19.83 4.08
C GLU A 93 -8.27 19.86 2.66
N LYS A 94 -7.79 18.99 1.77
CA LYS A 94 -8.22 18.92 0.36
C LYS A 94 -9.31 17.88 0.12
N ILE A 95 -9.64 17.03 1.10
CA ILE A 95 -10.73 16.06 0.96
C ILE A 95 -12.06 16.83 0.93
N PRO A 96 -12.86 16.69 -0.14
CA PRO A 96 -14.16 17.35 -0.23
C PRO A 96 -15.13 16.79 0.82
N LYS A 97 -15.99 17.66 1.36
CA LYS A 97 -17.04 17.24 2.32
C LYS A 97 -18.06 16.31 1.68
N ASP A 98 -18.41 16.59 0.42
CA ASP A 98 -19.34 15.81 -0.37
C ASP A 98 -18.59 14.81 -1.25
N ARG A 99 -19.07 13.57 -1.29
CA ARG A 99 -18.46 12.50 -2.08
C ARG A 99 -19.03 12.49 -3.49
N SER A 100 -18.18 12.62 -4.50
CA SER A 100 -18.49 12.36 -5.92
C SER A 100 -18.01 10.99 -6.40
N CYS A 101 -17.36 10.21 -5.53
CA CYS A 101 -16.78 8.90 -5.83
C CYS A 101 -17.87 7.81 -5.92
N SER A 102 -17.69 6.79 -6.75
CA SER A 102 -18.61 5.64 -6.83
C SER A 102 -18.54 4.70 -5.62
N CYS A 103 -17.55 4.85 -4.73
CA CYS A 103 -17.37 3.96 -3.58
C CYS A 103 -18.58 3.96 -2.63
N ALA A 104 -19.31 5.07 -2.53
CA ALA A 104 -20.54 5.17 -1.73
C ALA A 104 -21.67 4.25 -2.23
N LYS A 105 -21.56 3.77 -3.48
CA LYS A 105 -22.53 2.92 -4.18
C LYS A 105 -21.93 1.55 -4.53
N ALA A 106 -20.79 1.20 -3.91
CA ALA A 106 -20.04 0.00 -4.28
C ALA A 106 -20.84 -1.31 -4.22
N LEU A 107 -21.90 -1.35 -3.41
CA LEU A 107 -22.76 -2.52 -3.21
C LEU A 107 -24.14 -2.39 -3.88
N GLU A 108 -24.44 -1.31 -4.59
CA GLU A 108 -25.77 -1.06 -5.18
C GLU A 108 -26.18 -2.16 -6.18
N GLU A 109 -25.21 -2.81 -6.81
CA GLU A 109 -25.40 -3.94 -7.75
C GLU A 109 -24.80 -5.26 -7.23
N ALA A 110 -24.40 -5.32 -5.96
CA ALA A 110 -23.70 -6.48 -5.39
C ALA A 110 -24.65 -7.49 -4.69
N GLU A 111 -25.96 -7.38 -4.91
CA GLU A 111 -26.95 -8.30 -4.37
C GLU A 111 -27.07 -9.58 -5.23
N PHE A 112 -27.16 -10.74 -4.56
CA PHE A 112 -27.41 -12.05 -5.18
C PHE A 112 -28.88 -12.23 -5.57
#